data_AF-A0A096B746-F1
#
_entry.id   AF-A0A096B746-F1
#
_cell.length_a   1.000
_cell.length_b   1.000
_cell.length_c   1.000
_cell.angle_alpha   90.00
_cell.angle_beta   90.00
_cell.angle_gamma   90.00
#
_symmetry.space_group_name_H-M   'P 1'
#
loop_
_entity.id
_entity.type
_entity.pdbx_description
1 polymer ?
#
loop_
_entity_poly.entity_id
_entity_poly.type
_entity_poly.pdbx_seq_one_letter_code
_entity_poly.pdbx_strand_id
1 'polypeptide(L)'
;MNVNKEAGVDCGLELSPEEMERINAMSKKKLEPGEVYAFAVRLCDNEIDRDNERFPAATLEELAPLFVGRSGLFDHQWSTRNQAARIYRTEVVRESWMTEAGEPYCYLKGCAYLLRTEGNRELIAAIEGGIKKEVSVGCAVERSVCSICGEEFHTCPHEKGAEYGGRRCWAELVGASDAYEWSFVAVPAQRNAGVMKHMRMEQEAALGRKYLESLRGEVARLGGLAGLGLEHAVLRGIADKLGYDELLALKGALERQAERVFPVETQLRYGGGRENDGVRDGAFLI
;
A
#
# COMPACT_ATOMS: atom_id res chain seq x y z
N MET A 1 25.12 37.66 11.79
CA MET A 1 24.75 36.34 12.32
C MET A 1 24.56 35.41 11.15
N ASN A 2 25.56 34.57 10.89
CA ASN A 2 25.51 33.57 9.83
C ASN A 2 24.60 32.43 10.28
N VAL A 3 23.42 32.32 9.66
CA VAL A 3 22.58 31.12 9.79
C VAL A 3 23.03 30.17 8.69
N ASN A 4 23.97 29.28 9.03
CA ASN A 4 24.26 28.10 8.23
C ASN A 4 23.01 27.22 8.24
N LYS A 5 22.22 27.27 7.15
CA LYS A 5 21.30 26.20 6.79
C LYS A 5 22.15 25.08 6.21
N GLU A 6 22.58 24.17 7.07
CA GLU A 6 23.04 22.85 6.60
C GLU A 6 21.83 22.17 5.95
N ALA A 7 21.81 22.20 4.62
CA ALA A 7 20.97 21.35 3.81
C ALA A 7 21.50 19.91 3.94
N GLY A 8 21.18 19.26 5.04
CA GLY A 8 21.22 17.81 5.16
C GLY A 8 20.03 17.23 4.40
N VAL A 9 20.13 17.18 3.08
CA VAL A 9 19.25 16.37 2.23
C VAL A 9 19.72 14.93 2.38
N ASP A 10 19.38 14.31 3.51
CA ASP A 10 19.51 12.87 3.67
C ASP A 10 18.17 12.25 3.24
N CYS A 11 18.05 11.99 1.94
CA CYS A 11 16.91 11.25 1.36
C CYS A 11 17.12 9.73 1.48
N GLY A 12 17.91 9.28 2.45
CA GLY A 12 18.02 7.87 2.82
C GLY A 12 16.85 7.41 3.67
N LEU A 13 15.78 6.94 3.04
CA LEU A 13 14.62 6.32 3.69
C LEU A 13 15.06 5.22 4.69
N GLU A 14 14.63 5.30 5.96
CA GLU A 14 14.73 4.18 6.90
C GLU A 14 13.78 3.07 6.48
N LEU A 15 14.35 1.98 5.95
CA LEU A 15 13.62 0.76 5.63
C LEU A 15 13.10 0.12 6.92
N SER A 16 11.81 -0.22 6.95
CA SER A 16 11.25 -0.94 8.10
C SER A 16 11.90 -2.33 8.24
N PRO A 17 11.92 -2.92 9.46
CA PRO A 17 12.44 -4.27 9.66
C PRO A 17 11.78 -5.33 8.76
N GLU A 18 10.47 -5.20 8.50
CA GLU A 18 9.73 -6.10 7.61
C GLU A 18 10.18 -5.95 6.14
N GLU A 19 10.42 -4.72 5.69
CA GLU A 19 10.93 -4.49 4.32
C GLU A 19 12.35 -5.02 4.17
N MET A 20 13.20 -4.83 5.18
CA MET A 20 14.53 -5.41 5.21
C MET A 20 14.50 -6.94 5.21
N GLU A 21 13.56 -7.58 5.89
CA GLU A 21 13.39 -9.04 5.86
C GLU A 21 13.05 -9.53 4.45
N ARG A 22 12.10 -8.87 3.77
CA ARG A 22 11.72 -9.19 2.38
C ARG A 22 12.88 -9.01 1.40
N ILE A 23 13.66 -7.94 1.56
CA ILE A 23 14.86 -7.69 0.74
C ILE A 23 15.91 -8.78 1.01
N ASN A 24 16.15 -9.09 2.29
CA ASN A 24 17.13 -10.10 2.70
C ASN A 24 16.76 -11.52 2.27
N ALA A 25 15.46 -11.84 2.15
CA ALA A 25 14.99 -13.11 1.61
C ALA A 25 15.42 -13.32 0.14
N MET A 26 15.77 -12.24 -0.58
CA MET A 26 16.21 -12.28 -1.98
C MET A 26 17.72 -12.10 -2.15
N SER A 27 18.45 -11.69 -1.11
CA SER A 27 19.89 -11.44 -1.17
C SER A 27 20.70 -12.63 -0.65
N LYS A 28 21.88 -12.87 -1.23
CA LYS A 28 22.77 -13.94 -0.78
C LYS A 28 23.45 -13.64 0.56
N LYS A 29 23.71 -12.36 0.83
CA LYS A 29 24.25 -11.88 2.10
C LYS A 29 23.16 -11.12 2.83
N LYS A 30 23.27 -11.06 4.16
CA LYS A 30 22.46 -10.14 4.94
C LYS A 30 22.92 -8.70 4.62
N LEU A 31 21.99 -7.88 4.15
CA LEU A 31 22.13 -6.47 3.87
C LEU A 31 21.65 -5.67 5.08
N GLU A 32 22.39 -4.61 5.39
CA GLU A 32 21.99 -3.62 6.38
C GLU A 32 21.21 -2.47 5.71
N PRO A 33 20.34 -1.73 6.44
CA PRO A 33 19.52 -0.66 5.86
C PRO A 33 20.34 0.39 5.09
N GLY A 34 21.53 0.75 5.59
CA GLY A 34 22.44 1.71 4.94
C GLY A 34 23.09 1.20 3.65
N GLU A 35 22.96 -0.08 3.31
CA GLU A 35 23.46 -0.64 2.03
C GLU A 35 22.39 -0.60 0.93
N VAL A 36 21.15 -0.25 1.26
CA VAL A 36 19.99 -0.40 0.38
C VAL A 36 19.34 0.97 0.13
N TYR A 37 18.99 1.22 -1.13
CA TYR A 37 18.11 2.30 -1.54
C TYR A 37 16.80 1.69 -2.05
N ALA A 38 15.69 2.00 -1.40
CA ALA A 38 14.37 1.50 -1.77
C ALA A 38 13.47 2.63 -2.24
N PHE A 39 12.59 2.31 -3.19
CA PHE A 39 11.66 3.25 -3.82
C PHE A 39 10.44 2.50 -4.35
N ALA A 40 9.34 3.23 -4.56
CA ALA A 40 8.13 2.67 -5.13
C ALA A 40 7.98 3.09 -6.59
N VAL A 41 7.37 2.22 -7.37
CA VAL A 41 7.16 2.36 -8.80
C VAL A 41 5.72 1.94 -9.11
N ARG A 42 4.99 2.74 -9.88
CA ARG A 42 3.76 2.31 -10.55
C ARG A 42 4.18 1.56 -11.82
N LEU A 43 3.97 0.24 -11.85
CA LEU A 43 4.42 -0.65 -12.91
C LEU A 43 3.49 -0.58 -14.13
N CYS A 44 2.21 -0.85 -13.92
CA CYS A 44 1.14 -0.75 -14.93
C CYS A 44 -0.20 -0.45 -14.23
N ASP A 45 -1.18 0.04 -14.99
CA ASP A 45 -2.53 0.32 -14.50
C ASP A 45 -3.61 -0.21 -15.44
N ASN A 46 -4.87 -0.05 -15.02
CA ASN A 46 -6.03 -0.53 -15.79
C ASN A 46 -6.65 0.54 -16.71
N GLU A 47 -5.92 1.60 -17.03
CA GLU A 47 -6.34 2.59 -18.03
C GLU A 47 -5.97 2.12 -19.45
N ILE A 48 -6.70 2.64 -20.45
CA ILE A 48 -6.34 2.45 -21.86
C ILE A 48 -5.08 3.27 -22.17
N ASP A 49 -4.03 2.57 -22.56
CA ASP A 49 -2.72 3.15 -22.77
C ASP A 49 -2.52 3.73 -24.18
N ARG A 50 -1.28 4.10 -24.50
CA ARG A 50 -0.92 4.71 -25.78
C ARG A 50 -1.01 3.74 -26.96
N ASP A 51 -0.89 2.45 -26.70
CA ASP A 51 -0.96 1.39 -27.71
C ASP A 51 -2.39 0.85 -27.86
N ASN A 52 -3.35 1.50 -27.18
CA ASN A 52 -4.74 1.10 -27.08
C ASN A 52 -4.87 -0.31 -26.49
N GLU A 53 -4.05 -0.59 -25.48
CA GLU A 53 -4.09 -1.80 -24.67
C GLU A 53 -4.48 -1.45 -23.23
N ARG A 54 -4.95 -2.46 -22.51
CA ARG A 54 -5.47 -2.31 -21.17
C ARG A 54 -5.28 -3.61 -20.39
N PHE A 55 -4.83 -3.52 -19.15
CA PHE A 55 -4.88 -4.64 -18.21
C PHE A 55 -6.17 -4.57 -17.39
N PRO A 56 -7.06 -5.57 -17.46
CA PRO A 56 -8.17 -5.69 -16.52
C PRO A 56 -7.66 -5.77 -15.08
N ALA A 57 -8.49 -5.36 -14.12
CA ALA A 57 -8.13 -5.45 -12.70
C ALA A 57 -7.72 -6.87 -12.28
N ALA A 58 -8.39 -7.91 -12.80
CA ALA A 58 -8.03 -9.30 -12.55
C ALA A 58 -6.60 -9.63 -13.01
N THR A 59 -6.19 -9.12 -14.17
CA THR A 59 -4.84 -9.35 -14.70
C THR A 59 -3.78 -8.60 -13.92
N LEU A 60 -4.08 -7.42 -13.36
CA LEU A 60 -3.18 -6.76 -12.43
C LEU A 60 -2.97 -7.56 -11.14
N GLU A 61 -4.01 -8.21 -10.62
CA GLU A 61 -3.91 -9.11 -9.45
C GLU A 61 -3.10 -10.37 -9.78
N GLU A 62 -3.22 -10.92 -10.99
CA GLU A 62 -2.41 -12.04 -11.48
C GLU A 62 -0.94 -11.65 -11.67
N LEU A 63 -0.66 -10.44 -12.19
CA LEU A 63 0.69 -9.92 -12.37
C LEU A 63 1.39 -9.63 -11.03
N ALA A 64 0.64 -9.26 -9.99
CA ALA A 64 1.20 -8.86 -8.71
C ALA A 64 2.21 -9.86 -8.14
N PRO A 65 1.90 -11.16 -7.95
CA PRO A 65 2.89 -12.13 -7.49
C PRO A 65 4.03 -12.38 -8.50
N LEU A 66 3.77 -12.26 -9.81
CA LEU A 66 4.76 -12.56 -10.85
C LEU A 66 5.91 -11.55 -10.90
N PHE A 67 5.64 -10.28 -10.55
CA PHE A 67 6.68 -9.25 -10.52
C PHE A 67 7.59 -9.32 -9.29
N VAL A 68 7.24 -10.08 -8.25
CA VAL A 68 8.08 -10.23 -7.07
C VAL A 68 9.40 -10.93 -7.45
N GLY A 69 10.51 -10.28 -7.14
CA GLY A 69 11.85 -10.74 -7.50
C GLY A 69 12.27 -10.40 -8.94
N ARG A 70 11.43 -9.75 -9.75
CA ARG A 70 11.82 -9.31 -11.11
C ARG A 70 12.79 -8.14 -11.07
N SER A 71 13.69 -8.14 -12.06
CA SER A 71 14.79 -7.18 -12.14
C SER A 71 14.33 -5.90 -12.82
N GLY A 72 14.86 -4.77 -12.34
CA GLY A 72 14.75 -3.46 -12.95
C GLY A 72 15.94 -3.18 -13.85
N LEU A 73 15.68 -2.93 -15.13
CA LEU A 73 16.70 -2.65 -16.13
C LEU A 73 16.91 -1.14 -16.34
N PHE A 74 18.18 -0.75 -16.45
CA PHE A 74 18.60 0.58 -16.82
C PHE A 74 18.89 0.65 -18.34
N ASP A 75 18.04 1.37 -19.07
CA ASP A 75 18.02 1.49 -20.54
C ASP A 75 17.63 0.18 -21.26
N HIS A 76 16.95 0.28 -22.41
CA HIS A 76 16.30 -0.84 -23.14
C HIS A 76 17.29 -1.84 -23.78
N GLN A 77 18.57 -1.77 -23.39
CA GLN A 77 19.55 -2.77 -23.78
C GLN A 77 19.43 -3.94 -22.81
N TRP A 78 19.00 -5.08 -23.34
CA TRP A 78 18.98 -6.39 -22.67
C TRP A 78 20.41 -6.89 -22.38
N SER A 79 21.10 -6.18 -21.49
CA SER A 79 22.45 -6.51 -21.05
C SER A 79 22.44 -6.81 -19.55
N THR A 80 23.23 -7.80 -19.13
CA THR A 80 23.39 -8.16 -17.71
C THR A 80 23.98 -7.02 -16.88
N ARG A 81 24.64 -6.04 -17.53
CA ARG A 81 25.19 -4.85 -16.88
C ARG A 81 24.13 -3.87 -16.38
N ASN A 82 22.89 -4.00 -16.86
CA ASN A 82 21.83 -3.03 -16.61
C ASN A 82 20.82 -3.47 -15.55
N GLN A 83 20.99 -4.65 -14.93
CA GLN A 83 20.16 -5.10 -13.81
C GLN A 83 20.54 -4.34 -12.53
N ALA A 84 19.93 -3.17 -12.34
CA ALA A 84 20.29 -2.26 -11.26
C ALA A 84 19.37 -2.40 -10.04
N ALA A 85 18.12 -2.81 -10.24
CA ALA A 85 17.11 -2.89 -9.19
C ALA A 85 16.39 -4.25 -9.15
N ARG A 86 15.68 -4.52 -8.05
CA ARG A 86 14.83 -5.71 -7.90
C ARG A 86 13.56 -5.38 -7.12
N ILE A 87 12.43 -5.88 -7.59
CA ILE A 87 11.14 -5.78 -6.88
C ILE A 87 11.15 -6.74 -5.70
N TYR A 88 10.89 -6.25 -4.48
CA TYR A 88 10.80 -7.09 -3.28
C TYR A 88 9.36 -7.24 -2.74
N ARG A 89 8.46 -6.35 -3.15
CA ARG A 89 7.04 -6.39 -2.79
C ARG A 89 6.22 -5.77 -3.91
N THR A 90 5.02 -6.28 -4.11
CA THR A 90 4.02 -5.72 -5.01
C THR A 90 2.68 -5.61 -4.29
N GLU A 91 1.84 -4.69 -4.75
CA GLU A 91 0.45 -4.54 -4.28
C GLU A 91 -0.40 -3.90 -5.38
N VAL A 92 -1.64 -4.37 -5.55
CA VAL A 92 -2.63 -3.69 -6.39
C VAL A 92 -3.32 -2.61 -5.56
N VAL A 93 -3.10 -1.35 -5.93
CA VAL A 93 -3.67 -0.19 -5.25
C VAL A 93 -4.87 0.31 -6.04
N ARG A 94 -5.97 0.60 -5.34
CA ARG A 94 -7.22 1.13 -5.90
C ARG A 94 -7.37 2.61 -5.57
N GLU A 95 -7.81 3.41 -6.53
CA GLU A 95 -8.12 4.83 -6.34
C GLU A 95 -9.60 5.10 -6.65
N SER A 96 -10.11 6.27 -6.25
CA SER A 96 -11.55 6.57 -6.24
C SER A 96 -12.13 7.06 -7.56
N TRP A 97 -11.30 7.32 -8.57
CA TRP A 97 -11.75 7.76 -9.90
C TRP A 97 -12.00 6.57 -10.84
N MET A 98 -12.69 6.86 -11.95
CA MET A 98 -13.09 5.88 -12.96
C MET A 98 -12.19 5.97 -14.20
N THR A 99 -11.87 4.82 -14.79
CA THR A 99 -11.13 4.69 -16.05
C THR A 99 -12.00 5.06 -17.26
N GLU A 100 -11.38 5.25 -18.42
CA GLU A 100 -12.09 5.44 -19.68
C GLU A 100 -12.96 4.21 -20.06
N ALA A 101 -12.56 3.02 -19.61
CA ALA A 101 -13.33 1.78 -19.76
C ALA A 101 -14.54 1.69 -18.81
N GLY A 102 -14.74 2.66 -17.91
CA GLY A 102 -15.87 2.67 -16.98
C GLY A 102 -15.68 1.74 -15.76
N GLU A 103 -14.45 1.36 -15.43
CA GLU A 103 -14.10 0.59 -14.23
C GLU A 103 -13.39 1.44 -13.18
N PRO A 104 -13.50 1.11 -11.87
CA PRO A 104 -12.68 1.74 -10.84
C PRO A 104 -11.19 1.60 -11.15
N TYR A 105 -10.44 2.70 -11.03
CA TYR A 105 -9.02 2.67 -11.33
C TYR A 105 -8.24 1.85 -10.31
N CYS A 106 -7.32 1.04 -10.80
CA CYS A 106 -6.30 0.42 -10.00
C CYS A 106 -4.98 0.32 -10.76
N TYR A 107 -3.89 0.23 -10.00
CA TYR A 107 -2.56 0.08 -10.54
C TYR A 107 -1.76 -0.94 -9.75
N LEU A 108 -0.83 -1.59 -10.43
CA LEU A 108 0.15 -2.45 -9.81
C LEU A 108 1.33 -1.62 -9.33
N LYS A 109 1.50 -1.55 -8.02
CA LYS A 109 2.65 -0.94 -7.38
C LYS A 109 3.74 -1.98 -7.15
N GLY A 110 4.96 -1.63 -7.51
CA GLY A 110 6.17 -2.36 -7.18
C GLY A 110 7.03 -1.58 -6.19
N CYS A 111 7.42 -2.19 -5.08
CA CYS A 111 8.48 -1.68 -4.22
C CYS A 111 9.79 -2.33 -4.68
N ALA A 112 10.73 -1.49 -5.13
CA ALA A 112 12.01 -1.92 -5.67
C ALA A 112 13.14 -1.46 -4.76
N TYR A 113 14.27 -2.17 -4.83
CA TYR A 113 15.51 -1.76 -4.18
C TYR A 113 16.71 -1.88 -5.12
N LEU A 114 17.73 -1.08 -4.86
CA LEU A 114 19.05 -1.15 -5.46
C LEU A 114 20.13 -0.95 -4.39
N LEU A 115 21.33 -1.46 -4.62
CA LEU A 115 22.43 -1.35 -3.65
C LEU A 115 23.09 0.02 -3.69
N ARG A 116 23.40 0.60 -2.53
CA ARG A 116 24.17 1.84 -2.38
C ARG A 116 25.67 1.58 -2.62
N THR A 117 26.00 1.36 -3.88
CA THR A 117 27.39 1.20 -4.35
C THR A 117 27.85 2.47 -5.06
N GLU A 118 29.16 2.61 -5.25
CA GLU A 118 29.71 3.70 -6.06
C GLU A 118 29.14 3.70 -7.49
N GLY A 119 28.99 2.52 -8.10
CA GLY A 119 28.43 2.39 -9.45
C GLY A 119 26.96 2.78 -9.58
N ASN A 120 26.19 2.77 -8.49
CA ASN A 120 24.77 3.13 -8.49
C ASN A 120 24.51 4.57 -8.03
N ARG A 121 25.53 5.32 -7.59
CA ARG A 121 25.36 6.65 -6.98
C ARG A 121 24.66 7.63 -7.93
N GLU A 122 25.05 7.65 -9.20
CA GLU A 122 24.43 8.51 -10.22
C GLU A 122 22.99 8.11 -10.53
N LEU A 123 22.69 6.80 -10.55
CA LEU A 123 21.33 6.31 -10.76
C LEU A 123 20.41 6.70 -9.60
N ILE A 124 20.86 6.54 -8.36
CA ILE A 124 20.11 6.96 -7.17
C ILE A 124 19.82 8.46 -7.26
N ALA A 125 20.83 9.28 -7.54
CA ALA A 125 20.67 10.72 -7.68
C ALA A 125 19.70 11.09 -8.82
N ALA A 126 19.73 10.37 -9.95
CA ALA A 126 18.82 10.58 -11.06
C ALA A 126 17.36 10.19 -10.72
N ILE A 127 17.15 9.15 -9.92
CA ILE A 127 15.83 8.74 -9.42
C ILE A 127 15.30 9.80 -8.44
N GLU A 128 16.10 10.17 -7.44
CA GLU A 128 15.74 11.19 -6.44
C GLU A 128 15.51 12.56 -7.08
N GLY A 129 16.31 12.93 -8.08
CA GLY A 129 16.16 14.14 -8.86
C GLY A 129 14.99 14.10 -9.86
N GLY A 130 14.31 12.96 -10.02
CA GLY A 130 13.19 12.80 -10.94
C GLY A 130 13.57 12.79 -12.43
N ILE A 131 14.86 12.64 -12.74
CA ILE A 131 15.37 12.49 -14.11
C ILE A 131 15.09 11.08 -14.63
N LYS A 132 15.27 10.04 -13.79
CA LYS A 132 14.87 8.66 -14.08
C LYS A 132 13.55 8.39 -13.41
N LYS A 133 12.46 8.59 -14.14
CA LYS A 133 11.10 8.58 -13.60
C LYS A 133 10.21 7.57 -14.29
N GLU A 134 10.09 7.63 -15.60
CA GLU A 134 9.13 6.79 -16.34
C GLU A 134 9.63 5.34 -16.45
N VAL A 135 8.70 4.38 -16.36
CA VAL A 135 9.01 2.95 -16.48
C VAL A 135 8.05 2.23 -17.42
N SER A 136 8.49 1.10 -17.94
CA SER A 136 7.65 0.13 -18.64
C SER A 136 7.82 -1.25 -18.04
N VAL A 137 6.89 -2.14 -18.35
CA VAL A 137 6.93 -3.54 -17.97
C VAL A 137 6.99 -4.44 -19.20
N GLY A 138 7.75 -5.53 -19.09
CA GLY A 138 7.67 -6.67 -19.99
C GLY A 138 6.94 -7.82 -19.30
N CYS A 139 5.84 -8.28 -19.88
CA CYS A 139 5.08 -9.42 -19.38
C CYS A 139 4.45 -10.21 -20.54
N ALA A 140 3.91 -11.38 -20.23
CA ALA A 140 3.11 -12.18 -21.14
C ALA A 140 1.71 -12.37 -20.58
N VAL A 141 0.73 -12.32 -21.49
CA VAL A 141 -0.66 -12.64 -21.23
C VAL A 141 -1.11 -13.76 -22.16
N GLU A 142 -2.12 -14.51 -21.74
CA GLU A 142 -2.67 -15.61 -22.50
C GLU A 142 -3.38 -15.13 -23.76
N ARG A 143 -4.14 -14.02 -23.66
CA ARG A 143 -4.98 -13.53 -24.74
C ARG A 143 -5.04 -12.01 -24.79
N SER A 144 -5.21 -11.50 -26.01
CA SER A 144 -5.50 -10.08 -26.28
C SER A 144 -6.88 -9.98 -26.90
N VAL A 145 -7.87 -9.52 -26.13
CA VAL A 145 -9.29 -9.58 -26.45
C VAL A 145 -9.84 -8.22 -26.90
N CYS A 146 -10.65 -8.21 -27.97
CA CYS A 146 -11.30 -7.03 -28.51
C CYS A 146 -12.41 -6.49 -27.62
N SER A 147 -12.32 -5.21 -27.22
CA SER A 147 -13.36 -4.54 -26.43
C SER A 147 -14.71 -4.37 -27.14
N ILE A 148 -14.73 -4.48 -28.48
CA ILE A 148 -15.95 -4.28 -29.29
C ILE A 148 -16.75 -5.58 -29.45
N CYS A 149 -16.07 -6.69 -29.78
CA CYS A 149 -16.74 -7.97 -30.09
C CYS A 149 -16.40 -9.12 -29.14
N GLY A 150 -15.41 -8.99 -28.26
CA GLY A 150 -15.02 -10.03 -27.30
C GLY A 150 -14.18 -11.18 -27.88
N GLU A 151 -13.86 -11.15 -29.16
CA GLU A 151 -12.97 -12.13 -29.82
C GLU A 151 -11.50 -11.71 -29.67
N GLU A 152 -10.57 -12.65 -29.89
CA GLU A 152 -9.15 -12.32 -29.89
C GLU A 152 -8.77 -11.40 -31.06
N PHE A 153 -7.85 -10.47 -30.82
CA PHE A 153 -7.49 -9.46 -31.82
C PHE A 153 -6.96 -10.04 -33.13
N HIS A 154 -6.30 -11.19 -33.08
CA HIS A 154 -5.76 -11.85 -34.27
C HIS A 154 -6.83 -12.56 -35.12
N THR A 155 -8.06 -12.73 -34.59
CA THR A 155 -9.18 -13.35 -35.30
C THR A 155 -10.29 -12.37 -35.67
N CYS A 156 -10.29 -11.17 -35.08
CA CYS A 156 -11.32 -10.16 -35.31
C CYS A 156 -10.91 -9.11 -36.37
N PRO A 157 -11.87 -8.46 -37.05
CA PRO A 157 -11.58 -7.41 -38.04
C PRO A 157 -11.39 -6.01 -37.43
N HIS A 158 -11.48 -5.85 -36.11
CA HIS A 158 -11.41 -4.55 -35.45
C HIS A 158 -9.97 -4.08 -35.26
N GLU A 159 -9.73 -2.79 -35.47
CA GLU A 159 -8.43 -2.15 -35.29
C GLU A 159 -8.38 -1.40 -33.96
N LYS A 160 -7.30 -1.58 -33.18
CA LYS A 160 -7.10 -0.88 -31.92
C LYS A 160 -7.07 0.64 -32.15
N GLY A 161 -7.79 1.40 -31.35
CA GLY A 161 -7.92 2.85 -31.46
C GLY A 161 -8.99 3.34 -32.45
N ALA A 162 -9.53 2.49 -33.32
CA ALA A 162 -10.61 2.85 -34.23
C ALA A 162 -11.98 2.90 -33.52
N GLU A 163 -12.93 3.63 -34.09
CA GLU A 163 -14.26 3.83 -33.50
C GLU A 163 -15.31 2.95 -34.21
N TYR A 164 -16.10 2.22 -33.41
CA TYR A 164 -17.17 1.35 -33.88
C TYR A 164 -18.44 1.63 -33.07
N GLY A 165 -19.47 2.17 -33.74
CA GLY A 165 -20.76 2.46 -33.11
C GLY A 165 -20.64 3.41 -31.91
N GLY A 166 -19.79 4.44 -32.01
CA GLY A 166 -19.58 5.43 -30.93
C GLY A 166 -18.64 4.98 -29.81
N ARG A 167 -17.99 3.82 -29.94
CA ARG A 167 -17.04 3.29 -28.93
C ARG A 167 -15.68 3.06 -29.56
N ARG A 168 -14.61 3.51 -28.88
CA ARG A 168 -13.23 3.23 -29.28
C ARG A 168 -12.90 1.76 -29.02
N CYS A 169 -12.16 1.13 -29.92
CA CYS A 169 -11.67 -0.24 -29.76
C CYS A 169 -10.33 -0.25 -29.00
N TRP A 170 -10.15 -1.19 -28.07
CA TRP A 170 -8.88 -1.45 -27.39
C TRP A 170 -8.71 -2.94 -27.10
N ALA A 171 -7.49 -3.33 -26.74
CA ALA A 171 -7.13 -4.69 -26.32
C ALA A 171 -7.14 -4.85 -24.81
N GLU A 172 -8.00 -5.75 -24.34
CA GLU A 172 -7.92 -6.30 -23.00
C GLU A 172 -6.83 -7.39 -22.99
N LEU A 173 -5.76 -7.16 -22.24
CA LEU A 173 -4.68 -8.11 -22.02
C LEU A 173 -5.09 -9.02 -20.86
N VAL A 174 -5.54 -10.24 -21.17
CA VAL A 174 -6.20 -11.15 -20.21
C VAL A 174 -5.34 -12.36 -19.90
N GLY A 175 -5.29 -12.75 -18.62
CA GLY A 175 -4.63 -13.95 -18.13
C GLY A 175 -3.11 -13.77 -18.09
N ALA A 176 -2.58 -13.14 -17.04
CA ALA A 176 -1.14 -12.97 -16.92
C ALA A 176 -0.45 -14.33 -16.72
N SER A 177 0.46 -14.68 -17.63
CA SER A 177 1.17 -15.97 -17.62
C SER A 177 2.62 -15.85 -17.17
N ASP A 178 3.28 -14.71 -17.41
CA ASP A 178 4.62 -14.42 -16.91
C ASP A 178 4.86 -12.91 -16.80
N ALA A 179 5.84 -12.54 -15.98
CA ALA A 179 6.43 -11.21 -15.95
C ALA A 179 7.93 -11.36 -16.23
N TYR A 180 8.51 -10.56 -17.11
CA TYR A 180 9.92 -10.70 -17.48
C TYR A 180 10.80 -9.71 -16.70
N GLU A 181 10.45 -8.43 -16.80
CA GLU A 181 11.24 -7.33 -16.28
C GLU A 181 10.41 -6.06 -16.16
N TRP A 182 11.00 -5.05 -15.54
CA TRP A 182 10.56 -3.67 -15.70
C TRP A 182 11.79 -2.81 -15.98
N SER A 183 11.63 -1.71 -16.71
CA SER A 183 12.75 -0.91 -17.17
C SER A 183 12.45 0.58 -17.14
N PHE A 184 13.48 1.39 -16.95
CA PHE A 184 13.37 2.83 -17.14
C PHE A 184 13.27 3.18 -18.63
N VAL A 185 12.30 4.01 -18.97
CA VAL A 185 12.01 4.40 -20.34
C VAL A 185 11.85 5.91 -20.46
N ALA A 186 11.99 6.46 -21.68
CA ALA A 186 11.74 7.89 -21.90
C ALA A 186 10.23 8.18 -22.06
N VAL A 187 9.51 7.27 -22.71
CA VAL A 187 8.07 7.36 -22.94
C VAL A 187 7.45 6.00 -22.65
N PRO A 188 6.65 5.87 -21.58
CA PRO A 188 5.96 4.63 -21.27
C PRO A 188 4.66 4.52 -22.06
N ALA A 189 4.25 3.29 -22.40
CA ALA A 189 2.92 3.03 -22.96
C ALA A 189 1.84 3.49 -21.98
N GLN A 190 1.97 3.04 -20.73
CA GLN A 190 1.15 3.40 -19.58
C GLN A 190 1.51 4.81 -19.09
N ARG A 191 0.61 5.79 -19.28
CA ARG A 191 0.90 7.23 -19.08
C ARG A 191 1.38 7.58 -17.67
N ASN A 192 0.92 6.82 -16.68
CA ASN A 192 1.20 7.06 -15.27
C ASN A 192 2.31 6.17 -14.71
N ALA A 193 2.87 5.25 -15.51
CA ALA A 193 3.90 4.33 -15.06
C ALA A 193 5.21 5.07 -14.76
N GLY A 194 5.74 4.87 -13.57
CA GLY A 194 6.95 5.53 -13.13
C GLY A 194 7.21 5.49 -11.63
N VAL A 195 8.35 6.05 -11.24
CA VAL A 195 8.77 6.20 -9.84
C VAL A 195 7.79 7.11 -9.11
N MET A 196 7.33 6.64 -7.96
CA MET A 196 6.40 7.34 -7.09
C MET A 196 7.18 8.27 -6.15
N LYS A 197 6.70 9.51 -5.98
CA LYS A 197 7.44 10.56 -5.26
C LYS A 197 7.70 10.24 -3.78
N HIS A 198 6.82 9.50 -3.08
CA HIS A 198 6.96 9.32 -1.62
C HIS A 198 6.38 7.99 -1.11
N MET A 199 7.25 7.03 -0.75
CA MET A 199 6.84 5.83 -0.02
C MET A 199 6.33 6.12 1.42
N ARG A 200 6.89 7.13 2.10
CA ARG A 200 6.59 7.43 3.51
C ARG A 200 5.20 7.99 3.74
N MET A 201 4.73 8.90 2.89
CA MET A 201 3.36 9.43 3.01
C MET A 201 2.30 8.33 2.87
N GLU A 202 2.58 7.27 2.11
CA GLU A 202 1.66 6.13 2.00
C GLU A 202 1.72 5.20 3.21
N GLN A 203 2.91 4.97 3.79
CA GLN A 203 3.03 4.24 5.06
C GLN A 203 2.31 5.00 6.19
N GLU A 204 2.53 6.31 6.28
CA GLU A 204 1.83 7.21 7.21
C GLU A 204 0.31 7.20 6.95
N ALA A 205 -0.12 7.24 5.69
CA ALA A 205 -1.54 7.16 5.33
C ALA A 205 -2.15 5.77 5.63
N ALA A 206 -1.40 4.69 5.43
CA ALA A 206 -1.84 3.33 5.75
C ALA A 206 -1.98 3.14 7.27
N LEU A 207 -1.03 3.65 8.05
CA LEU A 207 -1.11 3.72 9.50
C LEU A 207 -2.30 4.58 9.94
N GLY A 208 -2.50 5.74 9.30
CA GLY A 208 -3.65 6.61 9.53
C GLY A 208 -4.99 5.92 9.27
N ARG A 209 -5.11 5.13 8.18
CA ARG A 209 -6.31 4.33 7.88
C ARG A 209 -6.56 3.26 8.93
N LYS A 210 -5.53 2.51 9.33
CA LYS A 210 -5.63 1.49 10.40
C LYS A 210 -6.03 2.11 11.73
N TYR A 211 -5.44 3.25 12.06
CA TYR A 211 -5.75 3.98 13.29
C TYR A 211 -7.20 4.49 13.30
N LEU A 212 -7.68 5.08 12.20
CA LEU A 212 -9.08 5.49 12.06
C LEU A 212 -10.05 4.32 12.19
N GLU A 213 -9.73 3.17 11.59
CA GLU A 213 -10.55 1.97 11.69
C GLU A 213 -10.62 1.44 13.14
N SER A 214 -9.46 1.40 13.82
CA SER A 214 -9.39 1.05 15.24
C SER A 214 -10.21 2.01 16.10
N LEU A 215 -10.10 3.31 15.83
CA LEU A 215 -10.82 4.35 16.56
C LEU A 215 -12.34 4.22 16.39
N ARG A 216 -12.82 3.91 15.18
CA ARG A 216 -14.24 3.64 14.90
C ARG A 216 -14.75 2.45 15.69
N GLY A 217 -14.00 1.35 15.72
CA GLY A 217 -14.33 0.17 16.51
C GLY A 217 -14.38 0.47 18.01
N GLU A 218 -13.42 1.25 18.51
CA GLU A 218 -13.35 1.64 19.91
C GLU A 218 -14.52 2.52 20.33
N VAL A 219 -14.87 3.53 19.53
CA VAL A 219 -16.05 4.39 19.75
C VAL A 219 -17.34 3.55 19.78
N ALA A 220 -17.51 2.62 18.85
CA ALA A 220 -18.70 1.75 18.83
C ALA A 220 -18.78 0.83 20.05
N ARG A 221 -17.65 0.32 20.54
CA ARG A 221 -17.57 -0.48 21.77
C ARG A 221 -17.89 0.36 23.01
N LEU A 222 -17.27 1.54 23.13
CA LEU A 222 -17.51 2.46 24.24
C LEU A 222 -18.96 2.95 24.27
N GLY A 223 -19.60 3.14 23.12
CA GLY A 223 -21.02 3.50 23.03
C GLY A 223 -21.94 2.45 23.66
N GLY A 224 -21.59 1.16 23.50
CA GLY A 224 -22.31 0.08 24.16
C GLY A 224 -22.10 0.08 25.69
N LEU A 225 -20.86 0.25 26.15
CA LEU A 225 -20.51 0.30 27.58
C LEU A 225 -21.10 1.53 28.29
N ALA A 226 -21.14 2.67 27.61
CA ALA A 226 -21.71 3.91 28.11
C ALA A 226 -23.24 3.87 28.25
N GLY A 227 -23.90 2.77 27.85
CA GLY A 227 -25.33 2.56 28.05
C GLY A 227 -26.21 3.40 27.14
N LEU A 228 -25.77 3.73 25.92
CA LEU A 228 -26.53 4.55 24.97
C LEU A 228 -27.84 3.90 24.47
N GLY A 229 -28.08 2.63 24.79
CA GLY A 229 -29.30 1.91 24.38
C GLY A 229 -29.38 1.61 22.88
N LEU A 230 -28.27 1.78 22.15
CA LEU A 230 -28.15 1.47 20.73
C LEU A 230 -27.43 0.13 20.55
N GLU A 231 -27.86 -0.65 19.57
CA GLU A 231 -27.15 -1.86 19.16
C GLU A 231 -25.77 -1.52 18.59
N HIS A 232 -24.81 -2.44 18.77
CA HIS A 232 -23.44 -2.24 18.32
C HIS A 232 -23.34 -1.96 16.80
N ALA A 233 -24.17 -2.63 15.99
CA ALA A 233 -24.21 -2.40 14.54
C ALA A 233 -24.61 -0.95 14.19
N VAL A 234 -25.54 -0.36 14.94
CA VAL A 234 -25.97 1.03 14.74
C VAL A 234 -24.87 1.99 15.15
N LEU A 235 -24.23 1.75 16.30
CA LEU A 235 -23.08 2.55 16.77
C LEU A 235 -21.91 2.50 15.80
N ARG A 236 -21.65 1.32 15.22
CA ARG A 236 -20.63 1.13 14.19
C ARG A 236 -20.96 1.92 12.92
N GLY A 237 -22.19 1.83 12.44
CA GLY A 237 -22.64 2.59 11.26
C GLY A 237 -22.62 4.12 11.45
N ILE A 238 -22.76 4.61 12.70
CA ILE A 238 -22.53 6.02 13.03
C ILE A 238 -21.04 6.35 12.97
N ALA A 239 -20.19 5.57 13.66
CA ALA A 239 -18.75 5.80 13.70
C ALA A 239 -18.09 5.77 12.31
N ASP A 240 -18.57 4.93 11.40
CA ASP A 240 -18.06 4.84 10.02
C ASP A 240 -18.23 6.15 9.23
N LYS A 241 -19.19 7.00 9.60
CA LYS A 241 -19.48 8.28 8.94
C LYS A 241 -18.75 9.47 9.55
N LEU A 242 -18.18 9.30 10.74
CA LEU A 242 -17.51 10.39 11.46
C LEU A 242 -16.07 10.58 10.98
N GLY A 243 -15.65 11.84 10.96
CA GLY A 243 -14.26 12.26 10.74
C GLY A 243 -13.39 12.07 11.98
N TYR A 244 -12.08 12.29 11.83
CA TYR A 244 -11.09 12.08 12.89
C TYR A 244 -11.40 12.85 14.18
N ASP A 245 -11.62 14.17 14.05
CA ASP A 245 -11.85 15.04 15.21
C ASP A 245 -13.15 14.70 15.95
N GLU A 246 -14.20 14.34 15.19
CA GLU A 246 -15.50 13.92 15.72
C GLU A 246 -15.39 12.61 16.49
N LEU A 247 -14.66 11.62 15.94
CA LEU A 247 -14.40 10.35 16.59
C LEU A 247 -13.61 10.52 17.89
N LEU A 248 -12.60 11.39 17.91
CA LEU A 248 -11.78 11.65 19.09
C LEU A 248 -12.59 12.33 20.20
N ALA A 249 -13.40 13.34 19.84
CA ALA A 249 -14.30 14.01 20.77
C ALA A 249 -15.34 13.03 21.36
N LEU A 250 -15.93 12.19 20.51
CA LEU A 250 -16.92 11.20 20.91
C LEU A 250 -16.30 10.13 21.82
N LYS A 251 -15.12 9.60 21.48
CA LYS A 251 -14.36 8.67 22.33
C LYS A 251 -14.22 9.23 23.75
N GLY A 252 -13.71 10.45 23.90
CA GLY A 252 -13.50 11.06 25.22
C GLY A 252 -14.80 11.25 26.01
N ALA A 253 -15.91 11.56 25.34
CA ALA A 253 -17.22 11.66 25.99
C ALA A 253 -17.74 10.29 26.47
N LEU A 254 -17.58 9.26 25.64
CA LEU A 254 -18.02 7.90 25.95
C LEU A 254 -17.16 7.24 27.02
N GLU A 255 -15.86 7.51 27.07
CA GLU A 255 -14.98 7.03 28.14
C GLU A 255 -15.46 7.53 29.51
N ARG A 256 -15.68 8.84 29.66
CA ARG A 256 -16.19 9.43 30.90
C ARG A 256 -17.55 8.87 31.31
N GLN A 257 -18.42 8.60 30.33
CA GLN A 257 -19.73 8.03 30.60
C GLN A 257 -19.64 6.55 30.98
N ALA A 258 -18.82 5.77 30.28
CA ALA A 258 -18.58 4.36 30.57
C ALA A 258 -17.99 4.16 31.97
N GLU A 259 -17.05 5.01 32.40
CA GLU A 259 -16.51 4.99 33.77
C GLU A 259 -17.58 5.25 34.84
N ARG A 260 -18.57 6.10 34.54
CA ARG A 260 -19.69 6.37 35.47
C ARG A 260 -20.68 5.22 35.55
N VAL A 261 -20.92 4.53 34.43
CA VAL A 261 -21.87 3.42 34.34
C VAL A 261 -21.24 2.12 34.85
N PHE A 262 -19.95 1.91 34.59
CA PHE A 262 -19.16 0.76 35.00
C PHE A 262 -17.85 1.22 35.67
N PRO A 263 -17.88 1.66 36.94
CA PRO A 263 -16.68 2.01 37.68
C PRO A 263 -15.80 0.76 37.82
N VAL A 264 -14.55 0.85 37.38
CA VAL A 264 -13.56 -0.23 37.51
C VAL A 264 -13.13 -0.29 38.98
N GLU A 265 -13.83 -1.07 39.81
CA GLU A 265 -13.35 -1.40 41.14
C GLU A 265 -12.22 -2.44 41.02
N THR A 266 -11.02 -2.08 41.48
CA THR A 266 -9.93 -3.04 41.63
C THR A 266 -10.34 -4.08 42.67
N GLN A 267 -10.30 -5.38 42.32
CA GLN A 267 -10.69 -6.49 43.20
C GLN A 267 -9.88 -6.59 44.51
N LEU A 268 -8.82 -5.80 44.67
CA LEU A 268 -8.01 -5.73 45.89
C LEU A 268 -8.32 -4.44 46.66
N ARG A 269 -9.23 -4.54 47.64
CA ARG A 269 -9.35 -3.53 48.71
C ARG A 269 -8.31 -3.84 49.78
N TYR A 270 -7.18 -3.13 49.80
CA TYR A 270 -6.31 -3.10 50.98
C TYR A 270 -7.01 -2.28 52.07
N GLY A 271 -7.79 -2.97 52.92
CA GLY A 271 -8.47 -2.37 54.06
C GLY A 271 -7.45 -1.85 55.09
N GLY A 272 -7.43 -0.53 55.27
CA GLY A 272 -6.78 0.12 56.40
C GLY A 272 -7.37 -0.34 57.74
N GLY A 273 -6.51 -0.43 58.75
CA GLY A 273 -6.79 -1.04 60.04
C GLY A 273 -8.05 -0.53 60.73
N ARG A 274 -8.82 -1.47 61.26
CA ARG A 274 -9.78 -1.25 62.33
C ARG A 274 -9.38 -2.12 63.51
N GLU A 275 -9.34 -1.49 64.67
CA GLU A 275 -8.92 -2.02 65.96
C GLU A 275 -9.65 -3.31 66.34
N ASN A 276 -8.91 -4.15 67.07
CA ASN A 276 -9.40 -5.32 67.79
C ASN A 276 -10.69 -5.00 68.55
N ASP A 277 -11.76 -5.72 68.22
CA ASP A 277 -12.71 -6.19 69.22
C ASP A 277 -12.90 -7.70 69.01
N GLY A 278 -12.49 -8.45 70.03
CA GLY A 278 -12.24 -9.86 69.94
C GLY A 278 -13.51 -10.70 69.86
N VAL A 279 -13.52 -11.62 68.89
CA VAL A 279 -14.00 -12.99 69.07
C VAL A 279 -13.07 -13.87 68.24
N ARG A 280 -12.29 -14.73 68.92
CA ARG A 280 -11.58 -15.83 68.27
C ARG A 280 -12.61 -16.91 68.01
N ASP A 281 -12.81 -17.28 66.75
CA ASP A 281 -13.40 -18.58 66.42
C ASP A 281 -12.47 -19.32 65.46
N GLY A 282 -12.09 -20.51 65.87
CA GLY A 282 -11.09 -21.35 65.25
C GLY A 282 -11.68 -22.32 64.25
N ALA A 283 -11.12 -22.32 63.05
CA ALA A 283 -11.03 -23.41 62.08
C ALA A 283 -10.26 -22.75 60.92
N PHE A 284 -9.06 -23.17 60.54
CA PHE A 284 -8.74 -24.49 60.01
C PHE A 284 -7.34 -24.92 60.47
N LEU A 285 -7.26 -26.19 60.89
CA LEU A 285 -6.05 -26.96 61.08
C LEU A 285 -5.78 -27.74 59.77
N ILE A 286 -4.51 -27.65 59.33
CA ILE A 286 -3.81 -28.42 58.27
C ILE A 286 -4.21 -28.10 56.84
#